data_AF-A0A257TIG4-F1
#
_entry.id   AF-A0A257TIG4-F1
#
_cell.length_a   1.000
_cell.length_b   1.000
_cell.length_c   1.000
_cell.angle_alpha   90.00
_cell.angle_beta   90.00
_cell.angle_gamma   90.00
#
_symmetry.space_group_name_H-M   'P 1'
#
loop_
_entity.id
_entity.type
_entity.pdbx_description
1 polymer ?
#
loop_
_entity_poly.entity_id
_entity_poly.type
_entity_poly.pdbx_seq_one_letter_code
_entity_poly.pdbx_strand_id
1 'polypeptide(L)'
;LGSSYAYISLVRKSGEIYLTFTTCEGADKGNPEDGNAITKASDSWVYLRVSVTAGAVCRFSYSLDGIRFDYIGEDFGAKPGRWIGSKLGIFCTSTTRINDSGYADFDWFRVR
;
A
#
# COMPACT_ATOMS: atom_id res chain seq x y z
N LEU A 1 2.37 11.44 5.49
CA LEU A 1 1.52 10.31 5.97
C LEU A 1 1.07 10.60 7.41
N GLY A 2 0.15 9.82 7.96
CA GLY A 2 -0.29 9.97 9.36
C GLY A 2 0.75 9.47 10.37
N SER A 3 0.46 9.61 11.67
CA SER A 3 1.29 9.04 12.75
C SER A 3 1.34 7.51 12.72
N SER A 4 0.42 6.84 12.03
CA SER A 4 0.48 5.42 11.72
C SER A 4 -0.19 5.18 10.37
N TYR A 5 0.34 4.26 9.58
CA TYR A 5 -0.17 3.97 8.23
C TYR A 5 0.09 2.52 7.83
N ALA A 6 -0.67 2.06 6.85
CA ALA A 6 -0.47 0.80 6.17
C ALA A 6 -0.69 1.00 4.67
N TYR A 7 0.02 0.24 3.85
CA TYR A 7 -0.16 0.25 2.41
C TYR A 7 0.19 -1.09 1.77
N ILE A 8 -0.30 -1.25 0.56
CA ILE A 8 0.11 -2.30 -0.36
C ILE A 8 0.76 -1.64 -1.57
N SER A 9 1.88 -2.19 -2.01
CA SER A 9 2.69 -1.56 -3.06
C SER A 9 3.37 -2.59 -3.94
N LEU A 10 3.81 -2.14 -5.10
CA LEU A 10 4.67 -2.90 -5.99
C LEU A 10 6.10 -2.40 -5.81
N VAL A 11 7.03 -3.32 -5.53
CA VAL A 11 8.44 -3.02 -5.32
C VAL A 11 9.27 -3.81 -6.31
N ARG A 12 10.07 -3.10 -7.12
CA ARG A 12 11.03 -3.73 -8.02
C ARG A 12 12.29 -4.13 -7.25
N LYS A 13 12.65 -5.41 -7.27
CA LYS A 13 13.89 -5.96 -6.70
C LYS A 13 14.56 -6.87 -7.73
N SER A 14 15.81 -6.59 -8.07
CA SER A 14 16.61 -7.39 -9.03
C SER A 14 15.90 -7.66 -10.37
N GLY A 15 15.17 -6.67 -10.88
CA GLY A 15 14.44 -6.77 -12.15
C GLY A 15 13.01 -7.30 -12.02
N GLU A 16 12.67 -7.98 -10.92
CA GLU A 16 11.34 -8.54 -10.69
C GLU A 16 10.46 -7.59 -9.85
N ILE A 17 9.15 -7.65 -10.05
CA ILE A 17 8.18 -6.89 -9.26
C ILE A 17 7.55 -7.79 -8.19
N TYR A 18 7.54 -7.30 -6.96
CA TYR A 18 6.91 -7.97 -5.83
C TYR A 18 5.76 -7.11 -5.30
N LEU A 19 4.64 -7.76 -5.03
CA LEU A 19 3.59 -7.16 -4.21
C LEU A 19 4.01 -7.24 -2.74
N THR A 20 3.99 -6.11 -2.05
CA THR A 20 4.35 -6.00 -0.64
C THR A 20 3.20 -5.45 0.18
N PHE A 21 3.10 -5.87 1.43
CA PHE A 21 2.28 -5.23 2.45
C PHE A 21 3.20 -4.63 3.51
N THR A 22 2.96 -3.37 3.85
CA THR A 22 3.78 -2.63 4.81
C THR A 22 2.90 -1.91 5.82
N THR A 23 3.30 -1.94 7.08
CA THR A 23 2.72 -1.15 8.16
C THR A 23 3.80 -0.29 8.81
N CYS A 24 3.38 0.82 9.42
CA CYS A 24 4.23 1.62 10.28
C CYS A 24 3.39 2.18 11.42
N GLU A 25 3.73 1.76 12.64
CA GLU A 25 3.09 2.20 13.87
C GLU A 25 3.96 3.24 14.56
N GLY A 26 3.40 4.42 14.87
CA GLY A 26 4.16 5.53 15.48
C GLY A 26 5.26 6.11 14.57
N ALA A 27 4.97 6.32 13.29
CA ALA A 27 5.89 6.91 12.31
C ALA A 27 6.41 8.30 12.74
N ASP A 28 5.58 9.08 13.44
CA ASP A 28 5.95 10.38 14.01
C ASP A 28 6.96 10.28 15.17
N LYS A 29 7.17 9.08 15.71
CA LYS A 29 8.20 8.77 16.71
C LYS A 29 9.49 8.20 16.09
N GLY A 30 9.55 8.12 14.76
CA GLY A 30 10.71 7.59 14.04
C GLY A 30 10.77 6.06 13.98
N ASN A 31 9.66 5.37 14.27
CA ASN A 31 9.59 3.91 14.11
C ASN A 31 9.73 3.53 12.62
N PRO A 32 10.46 2.43 12.31
CA PRO A 32 10.62 1.98 10.94
C PRO A 32 9.33 1.39 10.37
N GLU A 33 9.28 1.31 9.05
CA GLU A 33 8.29 0.48 8.35
C GLU A 33 8.60 -1.00 8.57
N ASP A 34 7.56 -1.80 8.77
CA ASP A 34 7.61 -3.26 8.76
C ASP A 34 6.85 -3.77 7.54
N GLY A 35 7.56 -4.36 6.59
CA GLY A 35 7.02 -4.75 5.29
C GLY A 35 7.53 -6.09 4.82
N ASN A 36 6.62 -6.89 4.27
CA ASN A 36 6.91 -8.23 3.79
C ASN A 36 6.48 -8.40 2.32
N ALA A 37 7.31 -9.10 1.55
CA ALA A 37 6.94 -9.51 0.20
C ALA A 37 5.90 -10.63 0.28
N ILE A 38 4.78 -10.44 -0.41
CA ILE A 38 3.66 -11.37 -0.39
C ILE A 38 3.76 -12.35 -1.56
N THR A 39 3.92 -11.82 -2.78
CA THR A 39 4.03 -12.63 -3.98
C THR A 39 4.72 -11.86 -5.10
N LYS A 40 5.20 -12.57 -6.11
CA LYS A 40 5.66 -11.97 -7.36
C LYS A 40 4.45 -11.48 -8.16
N ALA A 41 4.48 -10.23 -8.61
CA ALA A 41 3.47 -9.67 -9.49
C ALA A 41 3.92 -9.78 -10.96
N SER A 42 2.96 -9.95 -11.88
CA SER A 42 3.22 -9.83 -13.32
C SER A 42 3.33 -8.36 -13.72
N ASP A 43 4.08 -8.07 -14.79
CA ASP A 43 4.31 -6.71 -15.31
C ASP A 43 3.10 -6.08 -16.05
N SER A 44 1.91 -6.70 -16.01
CA SER A 44 0.73 -6.22 -16.72
C SER A 44 -0.10 -5.24 -15.89
N TRP A 45 -0.90 -5.75 -14.97
CA TRP A 45 -1.87 -5.00 -14.18
C TRP A 45 -2.04 -5.66 -12.81
N VAL A 46 -2.21 -4.84 -11.78
CA VAL A 46 -2.63 -5.29 -10.45
C VAL A 46 -3.75 -4.39 -9.96
N TYR A 47 -4.77 -5.00 -9.37
CA TYR A 47 -5.82 -4.27 -8.69
C TYR A 47 -5.53 -4.28 -7.21
N LEU A 48 -5.53 -3.09 -6.60
CA LEU A 48 -5.28 -2.90 -5.17
C LEU A 48 -6.58 -2.43 -4.51
N ARG A 49 -6.89 -2.98 -3.33
CA ARG A 49 -8.10 -2.64 -2.60
C ARG A 49 -7.84 -2.62 -1.10
N VAL A 50 -8.41 -1.61 -0.45
CA VAL A 50 -8.64 -1.61 1.00
C VAL A 50 -10.15 -1.62 1.25
N SER A 51 -10.59 -2.49 2.17
CA SER A 51 -11.95 -2.47 2.71
C SER A 51 -11.88 -1.89 4.11
N VAL A 52 -12.64 -0.82 4.38
CA VAL A 52 -12.69 -0.18 5.69
C VAL A 52 -14.03 -0.52 6.33
N THR A 53 -14.01 -1.24 7.45
CA THR A 53 -15.23 -1.65 8.18
C THR A 53 -15.43 -0.82 9.44
N ALA A 54 -16.54 -1.07 10.15
CA ALA A 54 -16.85 -0.42 11.42
C ALA A 54 -15.68 -0.56 12.41
N GLY A 55 -15.41 0.49 13.18
CA GLY A 55 -14.22 0.55 14.04
C GLY A 55 -12.93 0.97 13.32
N ALA A 56 -13.04 1.47 12.08
CA ALA A 56 -11.90 1.93 11.26
C ALA A 56 -10.87 0.82 10.98
N VAL A 57 -11.35 -0.42 10.86
CA VAL A 57 -10.53 -1.58 10.54
C VAL A 57 -10.32 -1.65 9.03
N CYS A 58 -9.07 -1.55 8.59
CA CYS A 58 -8.64 -1.60 7.20
C CYS A 58 -8.13 -3.00 6.87
N ARG A 59 -8.76 -3.66 5.91
CA ARG A 59 -8.31 -4.93 5.35
C ARG A 59 -7.86 -4.76 3.92
N PHE A 60 -6.61 -5.14 3.63
CA PHE A 60 -6.02 -5.01 2.30
C PHE A 60 -6.18 -6.29 1.48
N SER A 61 -6.34 -6.12 0.18
CA SER A 61 -6.48 -7.21 -0.79
C SER A 61 -5.97 -6.77 -2.15
N TYR A 62 -5.61 -7.75 -2.98
CA TYR A 62 -5.16 -7.53 -4.35
C TYR A 62 -5.81 -8.52 -5.30
N SER A 63 -5.77 -8.21 -6.60
CA SER A 63 -6.20 -9.12 -7.66
C SER A 63 -5.29 -8.98 -8.87
N LEU A 64 -4.97 -10.12 -9.50
CA LEU A 64 -4.18 -10.19 -10.75
C LEU A 64 -5.06 -10.40 -12.00
N ASP A 65 -6.33 -10.76 -11.80
CA ASP A 65 -7.30 -11.01 -12.87
C ASP A 65 -8.44 -9.97 -12.91
N GLY A 66 -8.53 -9.11 -11.88
CA GLY A 66 -9.61 -8.13 -11.70
C GLY A 66 -10.92 -8.73 -11.18
N ILE A 67 -10.98 -10.05 -10.96
CA ILE A 67 -12.18 -10.80 -10.59
C ILE A 67 -12.06 -11.27 -9.15
N ARG A 68 -11.01 -12.04 -8.84
CA ARG A 68 -10.78 -12.62 -7.51
C ARG A 68 -9.81 -11.74 -6.73
N PHE A 69 -10.23 -11.32 -5.54
CA PHE A 69 -9.40 -10.55 -4.62
C PHE A 69 -8.95 -11.43 -3.45
N ASP A 70 -7.64 -11.59 -3.29
CA ASP A 70 -7.05 -12.32 -2.18
C ASP A 70 -6.60 -11.32 -1.10
N TYR A 71 -6.91 -11.63 0.17
CA TYR A 71 -6.54 -10.80 1.31
C TYR A 71 -5.04 -10.91 1.61
N ILE A 72 -4.44 -9.81 2.05
CA ILE A 72 -3.02 -9.73 2.38
C ILE A 72 -2.76 -8.97 3.66
N GLY A 73 -1.79 -9.45 4.41
CA GLY A 73 -1.40 -8.86 5.68
C GLY A 73 -2.44 -9.06 6.77
N GLU A 74 -2.18 -8.39 7.89
CA GLU A 74 -3.09 -8.33 9.03
C GLU A 74 -4.04 -7.13 8.91
N ASP A 75 -5.12 -7.16 9.68
CA ASP A 75 -6.05 -6.04 9.79
C ASP A 75 -5.34 -4.83 10.42
N PHE A 76 -5.48 -3.65 9.81
CA PHE A 76 -4.87 -2.41 10.29
C PHE A 76 -5.93 -1.47 10.88
N GLY A 77 -5.79 -1.10 12.15
CA GLY A 77 -6.66 -0.11 12.77
C GLY A 77 -6.24 1.31 12.41
N ALA A 78 -7.03 2.01 11.59
CA ALA A 78 -6.76 3.41 11.28
C ALA A 78 -6.95 4.29 12.52
N LYS A 79 -5.92 5.03 12.90
CA LYS A 79 -5.90 5.89 14.09
C LYS A 79 -6.10 7.36 13.71
N PRO A 80 -6.82 8.15 14.52
CA PRO A 80 -6.89 9.59 14.32
C PRO A 80 -5.50 10.23 14.47
N GLY A 81 -5.17 11.17 13.58
CA GLY A 81 -4.00 12.02 13.75
C GLY A 81 -4.29 13.15 14.74
N ARG A 82 -3.24 13.83 15.24
CA ARG A 82 -3.38 14.92 16.21
C ARG A 82 -4.36 16.02 15.77
N TRP A 83 -4.37 16.35 14.46
CA TRP A 83 -5.20 17.42 13.87
C TRP A 83 -5.77 17.06 12.49
N ILE A 84 -5.71 15.79 12.12
CA ILE A 84 -6.14 15.30 10.80
C ILE A 84 -6.89 13.98 10.93
N GLY A 85 -7.87 13.78 10.05
CA GLY A 85 -8.50 12.47 9.85
C GLY A 85 -7.62 11.51 9.05
N SER A 86 -8.02 10.24 9.04
CA SER A 86 -7.41 9.21 8.19
C SER A 86 -7.54 9.58 6.71
N LYS A 87 -6.50 9.29 5.92
CA LYS A 87 -6.45 9.58 4.49
C LYS A 87 -6.19 8.29 3.72
N LEU A 88 -6.80 8.19 2.55
CA LEU A 88 -6.51 7.16 1.55
C LEU A 88 -5.93 7.85 0.32
N GLY A 89 -4.96 7.21 -0.33
CA GLY A 89 -4.36 7.72 -1.54
C GLY A 89 -3.45 6.72 -2.21
N ILE A 90 -2.95 7.11 -3.38
CA ILE A 90 -1.96 6.39 -4.18
C ILE A 90 -0.65 7.16 -4.16
N PHE A 91 0.47 6.46 -4.30
CA PHE A 91 1.79 7.07 -4.34
C PHE A 91 2.72 6.24 -5.24
N CYS A 92 3.76 6.90 -5.75
CA CYS A 92 4.91 6.29 -6.39
C CYS A 92 6.14 6.98 -5.82
N THR A 93 7.14 6.20 -5.44
CA THR A 93 8.40 6.70 -4.87
C THR A 93 9.57 5.91 -5.42
N SER A 94 10.71 6.56 -5.53
CA SER A 94 11.98 5.93 -5.87
C SER A 94 12.98 6.26 -4.78
N THR A 95 13.68 5.25 -4.28
CA THR A 95 14.82 5.42 -3.36
C THR A 95 16.12 5.74 -4.11
N THR A 96 16.16 5.45 -5.42
CA THR A 96 17.33 5.71 -6.27
C THR A 96 17.17 7.07 -6.93
N ARG A 97 18.18 7.94 -6.76
CA ARG A 97 18.23 9.26 -7.41
C ARG A 97 19.02 9.17 -8.72
N ILE A 98 18.34 8.79 -9.80
CA ILE A 98 18.85 8.86 -11.17
C ILE A 98 18.04 9.90 -11.95
N ASN A 99 18.60 10.43 -13.04
CA ASN A 99 17.92 11.42 -13.90
C ASN A 99 16.69 10.86 -14.63
N ASP A 100 16.46 9.54 -14.54
CA ASP A 100 15.29 8.86 -15.05
C ASP A 100 14.32 8.58 -13.88
N SER A 101 13.17 9.25 -13.87
CA SER A 101 12.24 9.16 -12.73
C SER A 101 11.35 7.93 -12.89
N GLY A 102 11.34 7.05 -11.89
CA GLY A 102 10.37 5.96 -11.84
C GLY A 102 8.94 6.51 -11.84
N TYR A 103 8.06 5.89 -12.62
CA TYR A 103 6.65 6.25 -12.72
C TYR A 103 5.76 5.04 -12.44
N ALA A 104 4.48 5.31 -12.16
CA ALA A 104 3.44 4.30 -12.06
C ALA A 104 2.16 4.85 -12.71
N ASP A 105 1.55 4.07 -13.58
CA ASP A 105 0.29 4.41 -14.23
C ASP A 105 -0.89 3.83 -13.44
N PHE A 106 -1.90 4.68 -13.21
CA PHE A 106 -3.11 4.31 -12.48
C PHE A 106 -4.33 4.58 -13.37
N ASP A 107 -5.06 3.52 -13.73
CA ASP A 107 -6.25 3.64 -14.59
C ASP A 107 -7.41 4.32 -13.86
N TRP A 108 -7.67 3.94 -12.61
CA TRP A 108 -8.71 4.56 -11.79
C TRP A 108 -8.46 4.45 -10.29
N PHE A 109 -9.09 5.36 -9.55
CA PHE A 109 -9.20 5.31 -8.10
C PHE A 109 -10.69 5.39 -7.73
N ARG A 110 -11.20 4.36 -7.04
CA ARG A 110 -12.64 4.21 -6.77
C ARG A 110 -12.90 4.10 -5.28
N VAL A 111 -13.78 4.96 -4.78
CA VAL A 111 -14.30 4.94 -3.41
C VAL A 111 -15.80 4.65 -3.48
N ARG A 112 -16.30 3.79 -2.59
CA ARG A 112 -17.70 3.37 -2.50
C ARG A 112 -18.12 3.30 -1.04
#